data_AF-A0A1G7N9L8-F1
#
_entry.id   AF-A0A1G7N9L8-F1
#
_cell.length_a   1.000
_cell.length_b   1.000
_cell.length_c   1.000
_cell.angle_alpha   90.00
_cell.angle_beta   90.00
_cell.angle_gamma   90.00
#
_symmetry.space_group_name_H-M   'P 1'
#
loop_
_entity.id
_entity.type
_entity.pdbx_description
1 polymer ?
#
loop_
_entity_poly.entity_id
_entity_poly.type
_entity_poly.pdbx_seq_one_letter_code
_entity_poly.pdbx_strand_id
1 'polypeptide(L)'
;MSPHDQMHRLHRMLRIAGAIVPKGRRSTWHAEWVAEISYVYLDDPAAADSLAQGLLPDAISLRKLDLQHRWESIDWRSPAVCIKFLTGCLAVLFAINFLQPHVRHLLSSIWGVWTFGTFVTLAIFAVPSTVVVSGYGACEAYRGDAASAWQRFARWRFLITKFVLAALCGYFLAVQVILLLPPVLKPLEGGLAIACGLIFNAFTMTWVFTDQRQRCPTCMRSLRHPAHMGVPSWSLLHANATEEMCDQGHGLLHQPEWRTSWFENARWVQLDRTWRELFRD
;
A
#
# COMPACT_ATOMS: atom_id res chain seq x y z
N MET A 1 -19.18 -7.81 51.53
CA MET A 1 -19.87 -7.14 50.41
C MET A 1 -21.20 -7.84 50.23
N SER A 2 -22.31 -7.14 50.01
CA SER A 2 -23.58 -7.85 49.80
C SER A 2 -23.55 -8.57 48.44
N PRO A 3 -24.23 -9.73 48.29
CA PRO A 3 -24.33 -10.44 47.00
C PRO A 3 -24.83 -9.53 45.87
N HIS A 4 -25.77 -8.65 46.19
CA HIS A 4 -26.31 -7.65 45.27
C HIS A 4 -25.25 -6.65 44.79
N ASP A 5 -24.41 -6.12 45.70
CA ASP A 5 -23.35 -5.18 45.34
C ASP A 5 -22.28 -5.84 44.46
N GLN A 6 -21.99 -7.11 44.72
CA GLN A 6 -21.05 -7.90 43.92
C GLN A 6 -21.57 -8.09 42.49
N MET A 7 -22.84 -8.46 42.33
CA MET A 7 -23.46 -8.61 41.02
C MET A 7 -23.49 -7.29 40.22
N HIS A 8 -23.75 -6.16 40.88
CA HIS A 8 -23.67 -4.84 40.23
C HIS A 8 -22.25 -4.47 39.79
N ARG A 9 -21.24 -4.83 40.59
CA ARG A 9 -19.83 -4.64 40.24
C ARG A 9 -19.45 -5.45 39.00
N LEU A 10 -19.83 -6.73 38.95
CA LEU A 10 -19.57 -7.61 37.81
C LEU A 10 -20.21 -7.09 36.53
N HIS A 11 -21.49 -6.67 36.58
CA HIS A 11 -22.17 -6.04 35.44
C HIS A 11 -21.48 -4.76 34.97
N ARG A 12 -20.96 -3.95 35.90
CA ARG A 12 -20.22 -2.73 35.56
C ARG A 12 -18.91 -3.07 34.85
N MET A 13 -18.16 -4.05 35.34
CA MET A 13 -16.93 -4.52 34.70
C MET A 13 -17.21 -5.06 33.29
N LEU A 14 -18.25 -5.88 33.14
CA LEU A 14 -18.69 -6.40 31.84
C LEU A 14 -19.05 -5.27 30.86
N ARG A 15 -19.76 -4.24 31.32
CA ARG A 15 -20.10 -3.07 30.49
C ARG A 15 -18.87 -2.29 30.04
N ILE A 16 -17.89 -2.09 30.94
CA ILE A 16 -16.64 -1.39 30.65
C ILE A 16 -15.81 -2.21 29.63
N ALA A 17 -15.61 -3.50 29.87
CA ALA A 17 -14.88 -4.38 28.96
C ALA A 17 -15.58 -4.50 27.60
N GLY A 18 -16.91 -4.62 27.59
CA GLY A 18 -17.72 -4.65 26.37
C GLY A 18 -17.57 -3.41 25.49
N ALA A 19 -17.21 -2.25 26.06
CA ALA A 19 -16.96 -1.04 25.28
C ALA A 19 -15.75 -1.18 24.33
N ILE A 20 -14.79 -2.06 24.65
CA ILE A 20 -13.58 -2.34 23.84
C ILE A 20 -13.92 -3.27 22.66
N VAL A 21 -14.86 -4.20 22.88
CA VAL A 21 -15.27 -5.21 21.90
C VAL A 21 -15.85 -4.55 20.63
N PRO A 22 -15.52 -5.06 19.42
CA PRO A 22 -16.09 -4.59 18.17
C PRO A 22 -17.62 -4.60 18.17
N LYS A 23 -18.25 -3.55 17.60
CA LYS A 23 -19.71 -3.37 17.65
C LYS A 23 -20.49 -4.59 17.16
N GLY A 24 -20.02 -5.27 16.11
CA GLY A 24 -20.70 -6.43 15.51
C GLY A 24 -20.67 -7.70 16.35
N ARG A 25 -19.78 -7.82 17.34
CA ARG A 25 -19.64 -9.00 18.22
C ARG A 25 -20.00 -8.71 19.68
N ARG A 26 -20.34 -7.47 20.02
CA ARG A 26 -20.57 -7.04 21.40
C ARG A 26 -21.75 -7.75 22.05
N SER A 27 -22.85 -7.95 21.32
CA SER A 27 -24.05 -8.61 21.84
C SER A 27 -23.80 -10.08 22.14
N THR A 28 -23.16 -10.80 21.21
CA THR A 28 -22.82 -12.23 21.38
C THR A 28 -21.82 -12.42 22.51
N TRP A 29 -20.75 -11.62 22.53
CA TRP A 29 -19.75 -11.63 23.59
C TRP A 29 -20.36 -11.33 24.97
N HIS A 30 -21.23 -10.33 25.06
CA HIS A 30 -21.88 -9.98 26.32
C HIS A 30 -22.84 -11.10 26.78
N ALA A 31 -23.54 -11.76 25.87
CA ALA A 31 -24.44 -12.86 26.22
C ALA A 31 -23.65 -14.08 26.77
N GLU A 32 -22.54 -14.42 26.12
CA GLU A 32 -21.63 -15.49 26.54
C GLU A 32 -21.08 -15.25 27.94
N TRP A 33 -20.49 -14.06 28.18
CA TRP A 33 -19.96 -13.72 29.49
C TRP A 33 -21.02 -13.56 30.58
N VAL A 34 -22.24 -13.10 30.27
CA VAL A 34 -23.35 -13.12 31.24
C VAL A 34 -23.69 -14.55 31.62
N ALA A 35 -23.75 -15.47 30.65
CA ALA A 35 -24.05 -16.88 30.91
C ALA A 35 -22.96 -17.53 31.77
N GLU A 36 -21.69 -17.34 31.44
CA GLU A 36 -20.56 -17.90 32.20
C GLU A 36 -20.48 -17.35 33.62
N ILE A 37 -20.57 -16.03 33.79
CA ILE A 37 -20.53 -15.40 35.12
C ILE A 37 -21.74 -15.84 35.93
N SER A 38 -22.95 -15.90 35.35
CA SER A 38 -24.14 -16.33 36.08
C SER A 38 -24.05 -17.79 36.53
N TYR A 39 -23.52 -18.66 35.67
CA TYR A 39 -23.32 -20.08 35.99
C TYR A 39 -22.33 -20.26 37.15
N VAL A 40 -21.15 -19.63 37.08
CA VAL A 40 -20.12 -19.74 38.13
C VAL A 40 -20.57 -19.05 39.43
N TYR A 41 -21.29 -17.94 39.34
CA TYR A 41 -21.78 -17.21 40.51
C TYR A 41 -22.77 -18.01 41.36
N LEU A 42 -23.59 -18.86 40.73
CA LEU A 42 -24.54 -19.73 41.44
C LEU A 42 -23.83 -20.82 42.25
N ASP A 43 -22.64 -21.24 41.81
CA ASP A 43 -21.83 -22.28 42.46
C ASP A 43 -20.87 -21.68 43.50
N ASP A 44 -20.05 -20.70 43.09
CA ASP A 44 -19.10 -19.99 43.95
C ASP A 44 -18.97 -18.51 43.54
N PRO A 45 -19.53 -17.57 44.33
CA PRO A 45 -19.38 -16.13 44.09
C PRO A 45 -17.94 -15.63 44.09
N ALA A 46 -17.01 -16.27 44.81
CA ALA A 46 -15.60 -15.87 44.83
C ALA A 46 -14.90 -16.27 43.53
N ALA A 47 -15.21 -17.45 42.99
CA ALA A 47 -14.72 -17.89 41.69
C ALA A 47 -15.19 -16.97 40.54
N ALA A 48 -16.41 -16.44 40.62
CA ALA A 48 -16.94 -15.49 39.62
C ALA A 48 -16.12 -14.18 39.56
N ASP A 49 -15.64 -13.68 40.71
CA ASP A 49 -14.76 -12.50 40.75
C ASP A 49 -13.38 -12.80 40.13
N SER A 50 -12.87 -14.03 40.29
CA SER A 50 -11.62 -14.45 39.63
C SER A 50 -11.81 -14.56 38.11
N LEU A 51 -12.89 -15.19 37.66
CA LEU A 51 -13.24 -15.30 36.25
C LEU A 51 -13.42 -13.91 35.59
N ALA A 52 -14.04 -12.97 36.30
CA ALA A 52 -14.25 -11.60 35.82
C ALA A 52 -12.94 -10.82 35.56
N GLN A 53 -11.80 -11.26 36.10
CA GLN A 53 -10.49 -10.69 35.75
C GLN A 53 -10.10 -10.98 34.30
N GLY A 54 -10.65 -12.04 33.69
CA GLY A 54 -10.45 -12.42 32.29
C GLY A 54 -11.22 -11.56 31.28
N LEU A 55 -12.23 -10.79 31.71
CA LEU A 55 -13.08 -9.97 30.84
C LEU A 55 -12.28 -8.96 30.00
N LEU A 56 -11.33 -8.27 30.63
CA LEU A 56 -10.58 -7.21 29.98
C LEU A 56 -9.52 -7.77 29.01
N PRO A 57 -8.68 -8.76 29.39
CA PRO A 57 -7.79 -9.45 28.45
C PRO A 57 -8.50 -10.05 27.24
N ASP A 58 -9.66 -10.68 27.45
CA ASP A 58 -10.45 -11.26 26.36
C ASP A 58 -10.99 -10.19 25.40
N ALA A 59 -11.60 -9.12 25.94
CA ALA A 59 -12.08 -8.00 25.13
C ALA A 59 -10.97 -7.32 24.32
N ILE A 60 -9.76 -7.17 24.90
CA ILE A 60 -8.58 -6.64 24.20
C ILE A 60 -8.12 -7.61 23.10
N SER A 61 -8.11 -8.92 23.38
CA SER A 61 -7.71 -9.95 22.42
C SER A 61 -8.64 -9.99 21.21
N LEU A 62 -9.95 -9.95 21.43
CA LEU A 62 -10.94 -9.84 20.36
C LEU A 62 -10.79 -8.55 19.56
N ARG A 63 -10.50 -7.43 20.22
CA ARG A 63 -10.25 -6.16 19.51
C ARG A 63 -8.99 -6.22 18.67
N LYS A 64 -7.91 -6.83 19.16
CA LYS A 64 -6.66 -7.03 18.41
C LYS A 64 -6.89 -7.92 17.19
N LEU A 65 -7.61 -9.04 17.35
CA LEU A 65 -7.97 -9.95 16.25
C LEU A 65 -8.81 -9.23 15.18
N ASP A 66 -9.81 -8.45 15.59
CA ASP A 66 -10.64 -7.68 14.67
C ASP A 66 -9.86 -6.57 13.95
N LEU A 67 -8.93 -5.90 14.64
CA LEU A 67 -8.03 -4.94 13.99
C LEU A 67 -7.06 -5.62 13.02
N GLN A 68 -6.54 -6.79 13.37
CA GLN A 68 -5.69 -7.58 12.49
C GLN A 68 -6.46 -8.04 11.25
N HIS A 69 -7.68 -8.57 11.42
CA HIS A 69 -8.52 -8.95 10.30
C HIS A 69 -8.92 -7.74 9.43
N ARG A 70 -9.17 -6.58 10.06
CA ARG A 70 -9.37 -5.32 9.32
C ARG A 70 -8.12 -4.88 8.55
N TRP A 71 -6.93 -5.06 9.12
CA TRP A 71 -5.67 -4.75 8.45
C TRP A 71 -5.39 -5.70 7.27
N GLU A 72 -5.67 -6.99 7.45
CA GLU A 72 -5.51 -8.02 6.42
C GLU A 72 -6.55 -7.89 5.30
N SER A 73 -7.77 -7.42 5.63
CA SER A 73 -8.82 -7.14 4.64
C SER A 73 -8.62 -5.83 3.87
N ILE A 74 -7.69 -4.96 4.29
CA ILE A 74 -7.25 -3.86 3.44
C ILE A 74 -6.58 -4.47 2.22
N ASP A 75 -7.25 -4.37 1.09
CA ASP A 75 -6.70 -4.75 -0.20
C ASP A 75 -5.60 -3.75 -0.62
N TRP A 76 -4.40 -3.94 -0.08
CA TRP A 76 -3.19 -3.17 -0.44
C TRP A 76 -2.87 -3.22 -1.93
N ARG A 77 -3.43 -4.21 -2.66
CA ARG A 77 -3.27 -4.35 -4.11
C ARG A 77 -4.14 -3.33 -4.85
N SER A 78 -5.21 -2.84 -4.24
CA SER A 78 -6.14 -1.88 -4.83
C SER A 78 -5.45 -0.55 -5.23
N PRO A 79 -5.76 -0.02 -6.42
CA PRO A 79 -5.24 1.28 -6.85
C PRO A 79 -5.69 2.41 -5.92
N ALA A 80 -6.90 2.32 -5.32
CA ALA A 80 -7.43 3.35 -4.44
C ALA A 80 -6.63 3.47 -3.14
N VAL A 81 -6.19 2.34 -2.57
CA VAL A 81 -5.35 2.32 -1.36
C VAL A 81 -3.99 2.96 -1.65
N CYS A 82 -3.39 2.65 -2.79
CA CYS A 82 -2.13 3.26 -3.23
C CYS A 82 -2.22 4.79 -3.34
N ILE A 83 -3.28 5.31 -3.99
CA ILE A 83 -3.49 6.76 -4.12
C ILE A 83 -3.78 7.41 -2.76
N LYS A 84 -4.61 6.79 -1.91
CA LYS A 84 -4.89 7.29 -0.56
C LYS A 84 -3.63 7.38 0.29
N PHE A 85 -2.78 6.35 0.22
CA PHE A 85 -1.49 6.32 0.92
C PHE A 85 -0.58 7.46 0.44
N LEU A 86 -0.37 7.60 -0.87
CA LEU A 86 0.44 8.69 -1.43
C LEU A 86 -0.11 10.07 -1.08
N THR A 87 -1.44 10.24 -1.13
CA THR A 87 -2.10 11.49 -0.75
C THR A 87 -1.90 11.79 0.74
N GLY A 88 -1.98 10.78 1.60
CA GLY A 88 -1.70 10.90 3.03
C GLY A 88 -0.25 11.30 3.29
N CYS A 89 0.71 10.64 2.64
CA CYS A 89 2.13 11.02 2.71
C CYS A 89 2.35 12.47 2.25
N LEU A 90 1.75 12.86 1.13
CA LEU A 90 1.84 14.23 0.61
C LEU A 90 1.26 15.24 1.62
N ALA A 91 0.10 14.94 2.22
CA ALA A 91 -0.52 15.82 3.20
C ALA A 91 0.34 15.99 4.46
N VAL A 92 0.96 14.91 4.95
CA VAL A 92 1.89 14.96 6.08
C VAL A 92 3.14 15.77 5.72
N LEU A 93 3.76 15.51 4.57
CA LEU A 93 4.93 16.26 4.11
C LEU A 93 4.61 17.74 3.92
N PHE A 94 3.47 18.05 3.32
CA PHE A 94 2.97 19.42 3.17
C PHE A 94 2.78 20.08 4.53
N ALA A 95 2.13 19.40 5.49
CA ALA A 95 1.93 19.92 6.84
C ALA A 95 3.26 20.23 7.53
N ILE A 96 4.23 19.29 7.50
CA ILE A 96 5.56 19.48 8.10
C ILE A 96 6.27 20.69 7.48
N ASN A 97 6.34 20.78 6.16
CA ASN A 97 6.96 21.91 5.46
C ASN A 97 6.22 23.22 5.75
N PHE A 98 4.89 23.18 5.79
CA PHE A 98 4.08 24.35 6.09
C PHE A 98 4.23 24.76 7.56
N LEU A 99 4.45 23.87 8.52
CA LEU A 99 4.68 24.26 9.93
C LEU A 99 5.97 25.07 10.11
N GLN A 100 6.90 25.04 9.15
CA GLN A 100 8.18 25.72 9.23
C GLN A 100 8.16 27.08 8.49
N PRO A 101 8.28 28.22 9.18
CA PRO A 101 8.16 29.56 8.55
C PRO A 101 9.27 29.85 7.54
N HIS A 102 10.49 29.38 7.81
CA HIS A 102 11.62 29.51 6.87
C HIS A 102 11.35 28.80 5.54
N VAL A 103 10.69 27.64 5.58
CA VAL A 103 10.35 26.86 4.39
C VAL A 103 9.27 27.54 3.58
N ARG A 104 8.25 28.12 4.22
CA ARG A 104 7.24 28.92 3.52
C ARG A 104 7.87 30.06 2.72
N HIS A 105 8.77 30.81 3.34
CA HIS A 105 9.47 31.91 2.69
C HIS A 105 10.36 31.43 1.54
N LEU A 106 11.07 30.30 1.73
CA LEU A 106 11.90 29.69 0.70
C LEU A 106 11.07 29.20 -0.49
N LEU A 107 9.95 28.53 -0.24
CA LEU A 107 9.03 28.05 -1.28
C LEU A 107 8.38 29.20 -2.07
N SER A 108 8.05 30.31 -1.40
CA SER A 108 7.50 31.50 -2.07
C SER A 108 8.55 32.36 -2.76
N SER A 109 9.84 32.13 -2.48
CA SER A 109 10.93 32.89 -3.09
C SER A 109 11.12 32.52 -4.56
N ILE A 110 11.77 33.40 -5.32
CA ILE A 110 12.17 33.14 -6.71
C ILE A 110 12.95 31.82 -6.81
N TRP A 111 13.85 31.57 -5.85
CA TRP A 111 14.63 30.33 -5.81
C TRP A 111 13.75 29.08 -5.62
N GLY A 112 12.73 29.15 -4.76
CA GLY A 112 11.75 28.07 -4.57
C GLY A 112 10.98 27.73 -5.86
N VAL A 113 10.56 28.75 -6.61
CA VAL A 113 9.89 28.58 -7.90
C VAL A 113 10.83 27.97 -8.95
N TRP A 114 12.08 28.44 -9.01
CA TRP A 114 13.09 27.90 -9.93
C TRP A 114 13.45 26.45 -9.62
N THR A 115 13.63 26.10 -8.34
CA THR A 115 13.93 24.72 -7.93
C THR A 115 12.76 23.78 -8.20
N PHE A 116 11.52 24.22 -7.96
CA PHE A 116 10.33 23.47 -8.34
C PHE A 116 10.25 23.24 -9.85
N GLY A 117 10.40 24.30 -10.66
CA GLY A 117 10.40 24.21 -12.12
C GLY A 117 11.50 23.29 -12.64
N THR A 118 12.70 23.36 -12.06
CA THR A 118 13.82 22.47 -12.39
C THR A 118 13.49 21.02 -12.04
N PHE A 119 12.94 20.77 -10.84
CA PHE A 119 12.54 19.43 -10.42
C PHE A 119 11.48 18.81 -11.35
N VAL A 120 10.46 19.58 -11.73
CA VAL A 120 9.44 19.14 -12.69
C VAL A 120 10.05 18.85 -14.06
N THR A 121 10.96 19.70 -14.52
CA THR A 121 11.67 19.51 -15.79
C THR A 121 12.49 18.21 -15.76
N LEU A 122 13.26 17.98 -14.69
CA LEU A 122 14.00 16.74 -14.49
C LEU A 122 13.08 15.52 -14.42
N ALA A 123 11.92 15.63 -13.78
CA ALA A 123 10.92 14.56 -13.73
C ALA A 123 10.44 14.16 -15.14
N ILE A 124 10.20 15.15 -16.01
CA ILE A 124 9.80 14.92 -17.41
C ILE A 124 10.93 14.25 -18.20
N PHE A 125 12.17 14.73 -18.06
CA PHE A 125 13.32 14.13 -18.75
C PHE A 125 13.71 12.74 -18.21
N ALA A 126 13.39 12.44 -16.95
CA ALA A 126 13.60 11.12 -16.37
C ALA A 126 12.62 10.06 -16.93
N VAL A 127 11.49 10.46 -17.53
CA VAL A 127 10.52 9.51 -18.07
C VAL A 127 11.10 8.71 -19.25
N PRO A 128 11.62 9.32 -20.33
CA PRO A 128 12.20 8.56 -21.43
C PRO A 128 13.37 7.66 -21.00
N SER A 129 14.25 8.14 -20.13
CA SER A 129 15.42 7.36 -19.68
C SER A 129 14.99 6.14 -18.86
N THR A 130 14.04 6.30 -17.94
CA THR A 130 13.51 5.18 -17.15
C THR A 130 12.68 4.23 -18.01
N VAL A 131 11.96 4.72 -19.02
CA VAL A 131 11.26 3.87 -20.01
C VAL A 131 12.25 3.01 -20.79
N VAL A 132 13.36 3.57 -21.26
CA VAL A 132 14.41 2.83 -21.99
C VAL A 132 15.14 1.85 -21.08
N VAL A 133 15.62 2.29 -19.91
CA VAL A 133 16.40 1.46 -18.97
C VAL A 133 15.56 0.37 -18.34
N SER A 134 14.30 0.66 -17.98
CA SER A 134 13.41 -0.37 -17.43
C SER A 134 12.93 -1.36 -18.50
N GLY A 135 13.25 -1.12 -19.77
CA GLY A 135 12.73 -1.88 -20.90
C GLY A 135 11.22 -1.86 -20.85
N TYR A 136 10.64 -0.65 -20.79
CA TYR A 136 9.20 -0.43 -20.75
C TYR A 136 8.58 -0.74 -22.12
N GLY A 137 8.76 -1.98 -22.58
CA GLY A 137 7.96 -2.63 -23.61
C GLY A 137 6.53 -2.88 -23.14
N ALA A 138 5.98 -2.04 -22.24
CA ALA A 138 4.56 -2.07 -21.89
C ALA A 138 3.68 -1.75 -23.11
N CYS A 139 4.22 -1.14 -24.16
CA CYS A 139 3.52 -1.05 -25.44
C CYS A 139 3.36 -2.43 -26.12
N GLU A 140 4.28 -3.37 -25.91
CA GLU A 140 4.22 -4.72 -26.50
C GLU A 140 3.52 -5.72 -25.58
N ALA A 141 3.77 -5.66 -24.27
CA ALA A 141 3.13 -6.53 -23.28
C ALA A 141 1.60 -6.49 -23.32
N TYR A 142 1.02 -5.39 -23.85
CA TYR A 142 -0.41 -5.12 -23.85
C TYR A 142 -0.99 -4.91 -25.26
N ARG A 143 -0.26 -5.35 -26.31
CA ARG A 143 -0.70 -5.27 -27.71
C ARG A 143 -1.75 -6.33 -28.09
N GLY A 144 -2.62 -6.69 -27.14
CA GLY A 144 -3.78 -7.53 -27.39
C GLY A 144 -5.00 -6.68 -27.71
N ASP A 145 -5.75 -7.04 -28.76
CA ASP A 145 -6.95 -6.35 -29.27
C ASP A 145 -8.15 -6.30 -28.29
N ALA A 146 -7.98 -6.74 -27.04
CA ALA A 146 -9.07 -6.98 -26.09
C ALA A 146 -9.25 -5.90 -25.00
N ALA A 147 -8.35 -4.93 -24.87
CA ALA A 147 -8.48 -3.88 -23.85
C ALA A 147 -9.37 -2.71 -24.34
N SER A 148 -10.51 -2.52 -23.68
CA SER A 148 -11.46 -1.43 -23.97
C SER A 148 -10.83 -0.04 -23.80
N ALA A 149 -11.31 0.95 -24.55
CA ALA A 149 -10.86 2.34 -24.44
C ALA A 149 -10.98 2.88 -23.00
N TRP A 150 -12.02 2.47 -22.27
CA TRP A 150 -12.22 2.85 -20.87
C TRP A 150 -11.11 2.32 -19.94
N GLN A 151 -10.71 1.06 -20.10
CA GLN A 151 -9.61 0.48 -19.31
C GLN A 151 -8.28 1.20 -19.58
N ARG A 152 -8.01 1.53 -20.85
CA ARG A 152 -6.83 2.32 -21.23
C ARG A 152 -6.85 3.69 -20.55
N PHE A 153 -7.98 4.40 -20.60
CA PHE A 153 -8.14 5.70 -19.96
C PHE A 153 -7.97 5.63 -18.44
N ALA A 154 -8.61 4.66 -17.78
CA ALA A 154 -8.51 4.48 -16.34
C ALA A 154 -7.05 4.22 -15.89
N ARG A 155 -6.30 3.43 -16.68
CA ARG A 155 -4.88 3.16 -16.45
C ARG A 155 -4.02 4.41 -16.60
N TRP A 156 -4.18 5.16 -17.68
CA TRP A 156 -3.48 6.43 -17.89
C TRP A 156 -3.78 7.43 -16.78
N ARG A 157 -5.05 7.56 -16.38
CA ARG A 157 -5.45 8.42 -15.26
C ARG A 157 -4.77 8.01 -13.95
N PHE A 158 -4.75 6.72 -13.64
CA PHE A 158 -4.07 6.21 -12.44
C PHE A 158 -2.57 6.48 -12.48
N LEU A 159 -1.91 6.20 -13.62
CA LEU A 159 -0.48 6.45 -13.82
C LEU A 159 -0.14 7.94 -13.64
N ILE A 160 -0.87 8.84 -14.31
CA ILE A 160 -0.65 10.29 -14.22
C ILE A 160 -0.86 10.76 -12.78
N THR A 161 -1.96 10.35 -12.14
CA THR A 161 -2.25 10.74 -10.74
C THR A 161 -1.13 10.27 -9.80
N LYS A 162 -0.69 9.01 -9.96
CA LYS A 162 0.36 8.41 -9.15
C LYS A 162 1.70 9.11 -9.37
N PHE A 163 2.06 9.40 -10.62
CA PHE A 163 3.25 10.14 -11.00
C PHE A 163 3.29 11.52 -10.33
N VAL A 164 2.21 12.30 -10.47
CA VAL A 164 2.13 13.65 -9.90
C VAL A 164 2.28 13.61 -8.39
N LEU A 165 1.52 12.74 -7.70
CA LEU A 165 1.60 12.63 -6.25
C LEU A 165 2.99 12.21 -5.77
N ALA A 166 3.60 11.21 -6.42
CA ALA A 166 4.91 10.72 -6.03
C ALA A 166 6.04 11.73 -6.33
N ALA A 167 5.96 12.46 -7.44
CA ALA A 167 6.89 13.53 -7.78
C ALA A 167 6.81 14.69 -6.77
N LEU A 168 5.58 15.09 -6.37
CA LEU A 168 5.38 16.10 -5.34
C LEU A 168 5.93 15.65 -3.97
N CYS A 169 5.70 14.39 -3.57
CA CYS A 169 6.31 13.84 -2.37
C CYS A 169 7.84 13.89 -2.43
N GLY A 170 8.43 13.49 -3.57
CA GLY A 170 9.87 13.55 -3.81
C GLY A 170 10.43 14.97 -3.73
N TYR A 171 9.71 15.97 -4.26
CA TYR A 171 10.08 17.38 -4.16
C TYR A 171 10.11 17.86 -2.71
N PHE A 172 9.04 17.62 -1.94
CA PHE A 172 9.00 18.02 -0.52
C PHE A 172 10.07 17.33 0.32
N LEU A 173 10.40 16.07 0.02
CA LEU A 173 11.52 15.37 0.64
C LEU A 173 12.86 15.98 0.26
N ALA A 174 13.07 16.33 -1.02
CA ALA A 174 14.28 16.98 -1.48
C ALA A 174 14.50 18.34 -0.80
N VAL A 175 13.44 19.15 -0.68
CA VAL A 175 13.49 20.43 0.06
C VAL A 175 13.89 20.20 1.51
N GLN A 176 13.31 19.21 2.19
CA GLN A 176 13.69 18.89 3.57
C GLN A 176 15.16 18.46 3.70
N VAL A 177 15.68 17.66 2.76
CA VAL A 177 17.10 17.27 2.75
C VAL A 177 18.02 18.49 2.60
N ILE A 178 17.67 19.43 1.72
CA ILE A 178 18.45 20.66 1.51
C ILE A 178 18.43 21.54 2.77
N LEU A 179 17.30 21.63 3.46
CA LEU A 179 17.16 22.43 4.67
C LEU A 179 17.97 21.90 5.86
N LEU A 180 18.23 20.59 5.89
CA LEU A 180 19.06 19.94 6.92
C LEU A 180 20.57 20.12 6.65
N LEU A 181 20.94 20.79 5.57
CA LEU A 181 22.33 20.93 5.16
C LEU A 181 23.10 21.88 6.10
N PRO A 182 24.32 21.50 6.57
CA PRO A 182 25.12 22.37 7.44
C PRO A 182 25.58 23.64 6.70
N PRO A 183 25.85 24.75 7.42
CA PRO A 183 26.22 26.04 6.84
C PRO A 183 27.42 25.97 5.88
N VAL A 184 28.36 25.06 6.13
CA VAL A 184 29.57 24.85 5.32
C VAL A 184 29.26 24.41 3.89
N LEU A 185 28.16 23.68 3.68
CA LEU A 185 27.78 23.13 2.38
C LEU A 185 26.76 24.02 1.63
N LYS A 186 26.29 25.12 2.23
CA LYS A 186 25.35 26.07 1.60
C LYS A 186 25.80 26.62 0.25
N PRO A 187 27.09 26.88 -0.04
CA PRO A 187 27.50 27.29 -1.38
C PRO A 187 27.17 26.28 -2.49
N LEU A 188 26.99 25.00 -2.13
CA LEU A 188 26.66 23.91 -3.06
C LEU A 188 25.15 23.65 -3.18
N GLU A 189 24.31 24.47 -2.55
CA GLU A 189 22.85 24.24 -2.45
C GLU A 189 22.18 24.01 -3.81
N GLY A 190 22.54 24.78 -4.83
CA GLY A 190 22.00 24.61 -6.19
C GLY A 190 22.38 23.27 -6.82
N GLY A 191 23.64 22.86 -6.71
CA GLY A 191 24.12 21.59 -7.25
C GLY A 191 23.53 20.38 -6.51
N LEU A 192 23.43 20.48 -5.19
CA LEU A 192 22.81 19.47 -4.34
C LEU A 192 21.31 19.35 -4.59
N ALA A 193 20.62 20.46 -4.86
CA ALA A 193 19.20 20.44 -5.21
C ALA A 193 18.95 19.68 -6.52
N ILE A 194 19.79 19.90 -7.54
CA ILE A 194 19.74 19.16 -8.81
C ILE A 194 20.04 17.68 -8.57
N ALA A 195 21.09 17.35 -7.81
CA ALA A 195 21.46 15.97 -7.52
C ALA A 195 20.36 15.22 -6.75
N CYS A 196 19.79 15.83 -5.69
CA CYS A 196 18.65 15.28 -4.96
C CYS A 196 17.44 15.12 -5.89
N GLY A 197 17.15 16.12 -6.71
CA GLY A 197 16.08 16.08 -7.70
C GLY A 197 16.22 14.91 -8.66
N LEU A 198 17.41 14.66 -9.20
CA LEU A 198 17.70 13.52 -10.07
C LEU A 198 17.49 12.19 -9.35
N ILE A 199 18.02 12.03 -8.13
CA ILE A 199 17.92 10.79 -7.37
C ILE A 199 16.46 10.48 -7.03
N PHE A 200 15.73 11.46 -6.45
CA PHE A 200 14.33 11.28 -6.08
C PHE A 200 13.46 11.02 -7.31
N ASN A 201 13.65 11.74 -8.42
CA ASN A 201 12.89 11.48 -9.64
C ASN A 201 13.23 10.11 -10.25
N ALA A 202 14.50 9.72 -10.34
CA ALA A 202 14.87 8.41 -10.86
C ALA A 202 14.26 7.26 -10.05
N PHE A 203 14.29 7.37 -8.71
CA PHE A 203 13.67 6.41 -7.80
C PHE A 203 12.14 6.38 -7.99
N THR A 204 11.50 7.56 -7.95
CA THR A 204 10.05 7.68 -8.13
C THR A 204 9.60 7.13 -9.47
N MET A 205 10.29 7.45 -10.57
CA MET A 205 9.92 6.94 -11.90
C MET A 205 10.08 5.43 -11.98
N THR A 206 11.21 4.90 -11.52
CA THR A 206 11.46 3.46 -11.51
C THR A 206 10.36 2.74 -10.71
N TRP A 207 9.97 3.28 -9.56
CA TRP A 207 8.89 2.72 -8.74
C TRP A 207 7.52 2.81 -9.41
N VAL A 208 7.15 4.00 -9.93
CA VAL A 208 5.85 4.21 -10.60
C VAL A 208 5.71 3.27 -11.80
N PHE A 209 6.75 3.16 -12.64
CA PHE A 209 6.73 2.31 -13.81
C PHE A 209 6.75 0.82 -13.46
N THR A 210 7.57 0.39 -12.50
CA THR A 210 7.61 -1.02 -12.05
C THR A 210 6.25 -1.44 -11.48
N ASP A 211 5.62 -0.59 -10.67
CA ASP A 211 4.28 -0.86 -10.14
C ASP A 211 3.21 -0.91 -11.24
N GLN A 212 3.28 -0.07 -12.29
CA GLN A 212 2.35 -0.19 -13.43
C GLN A 212 2.51 -1.49 -14.21
N ARG A 213 3.70 -2.09 -14.20
CA ARG A 213 3.97 -3.34 -14.91
C ARG A 213 3.40 -4.53 -14.15
N GLN A 214 3.55 -4.50 -12.83
CA GLN A 214 3.06 -5.54 -11.92
C GLN A 214 1.59 -5.36 -11.54
N ARG A 215 0.79 -4.63 -12.34
CA ARG A 215 -0.65 -4.46 -12.11
C ARG A 215 -1.44 -5.07 -13.26
N CYS A 216 -2.54 -5.72 -12.92
CA CYS A 216 -3.47 -6.24 -13.91
C CYS A 216 -4.06 -5.06 -14.75
N PRO A 217 -4.08 -5.13 -16.09
CA PRO A 217 -4.60 -4.07 -16.95
C PRO A 217 -6.13 -3.87 -16.80
N THR A 218 -6.84 -4.89 -16.32
CA THR A 218 -8.31 -4.87 -16.20
C THR A 218 -8.76 -4.33 -14.85
N CYS A 219 -8.29 -4.91 -13.74
CA CYS A 219 -8.70 -4.49 -12.39
C CYS A 219 -7.74 -3.50 -11.72
N MET A 220 -6.56 -3.24 -12.32
CA MET A 220 -5.51 -2.36 -11.78
C MET A 220 -4.96 -2.78 -10.40
N ARG A 221 -5.30 -3.98 -9.93
CA ARG A 221 -4.72 -4.56 -8.72
C ARG A 221 -3.29 -5.02 -8.98
N SER A 222 -2.43 -4.86 -7.98
CA SER A 222 -1.07 -5.43 -7.99
C SER A 222 -1.15 -6.94 -8.08
N LEU A 223 -0.46 -7.53 -9.04
CA LEU A 223 -0.21 -8.96 -9.14
C LEU A 223 0.73 -9.34 -8.00
N ARG A 224 0.37 -10.40 -7.28
CA ARG A 224 1.20 -11.09 -6.30
C ARG A 224 0.91 -12.58 -6.51
N HIS A 225 1.78 -13.47 -6.05
CA HIS A 225 1.85 -14.90 -6.40
C HIS A 225 2.70 -15.18 -7.64
N PRO A 226 4.04 -15.05 -7.52
CA PRO A 226 4.95 -15.56 -8.53
C PRO A 226 4.88 -17.09 -8.53
N ALA A 227 4.39 -17.68 -9.62
CA ALA A 227 4.59 -19.08 -9.92
C ALA A 227 5.87 -19.20 -10.74
N HIS A 228 6.85 -19.95 -10.22
CA HIS A 228 8.05 -20.26 -10.96
C HIS A 228 7.80 -21.46 -11.86
N MET A 229 8.02 -21.27 -13.17
CA MET A 229 7.94 -22.30 -14.18
C MET A 229 9.36 -22.63 -14.65
N GLY A 230 9.73 -23.92 -14.64
CA GLY A 230 11.03 -24.42 -15.11
C GLY A 230 12.01 -24.82 -14.00
N VAL A 231 13.03 -25.59 -14.37
CA VAL A 231 14.15 -25.99 -13.49
C VAL A 231 15.37 -25.12 -13.87
N PRO A 232 16.04 -24.45 -12.92
CA PRO A 232 17.14 -23.52 -13.20
C PRO A 232 18.26 -24.08 -14.09
N SER A 233 18.48 -25.40 -14.06
CA SER A 233 19.58 -26.08 -14.75
C SER A 233 19.29 -26.49 -16.20
N TRP A 234 18.06 -26.31 -16.71
CA TRP A 234 17.63 -26.76 -18.05
C TRP A 234 17.20 -25.58 -18.97
N SER A 235 17.91 -24.45 -18.84
CA SER A 235 17.63 -23.18 -19.54
C SER A 235 17.90 -23.17 -21.05
N LEU A 236 18.45 -24.25 -21.61
CA LEU A 236 18.78 -24.34 -23.04
C LEU A 236 17.57 -24.69 -23.94
N LEU A 237 16.54 -25.35 -23.39
CA LEU A 237 15.37 -25.80 -24.16
C LEU A 237 14.02 -25.59 -23.46
N HIS A 238 13.99 -25.28 -22.17
CA HIS A 238 12.76 -24.96 -21.43
C HIS A 238 12.83 -23.54 -20.87
N ALA A 239 11.78 -22.75 -21.08
CA ALA A 239 11.70 -21.38 -20.64
C ALA A 239 11.56 -21.32 -19.11
N ASN A 240 12.62 -20.88 -18.42
CA ASN A 240 12.50 -20.45 -17.03
C ASN A 240 11.81 -19.08 -17.00
N ALA A 241 10.65 -19.04 -16.36
CA ALA A 241 9.85 -17.83 -16.27
C ALA A 241 9.13 -17.73 -14.93
N THR A 242 8.85 -16.49 -14.53
CA THR A 242 7.96 -16.18 -13.43
C THR A 242 6.62 -15.75 -14.01
N GLU A 243 5.57 -16.46 -13.64
CA GLU A 243 4.20 -16.11 -14.01
C GLU A 243 3.48 -15.52 -12.81
N GLU A 244 2.98 -14.30 -12.95
CA GLU A 244 2.19 -13.64 -11.91
C GLU A 244 0.74 -13.58 -12.35
N MET A 245 -0.15 -14.30 -11.65
CA MET A 245 -1.57 -14.36 -11.98
C MET A 245 -2.37 -13.23 -11.30
N CYS A 246 -3.46 -12.82 -11.93
CA CYS A 246 -4.42 -11.90 -11.31
C CYS A 246 -5.43 -12.66 -10.44
N ASP A 247 -5.61 -12.25 -9.18
CA ASP A 247 -6.58 -12.83 -8.22
C ASP A 247 -8.06 -12.78 -8.65
N GLN A 248 -8.36 -12.16 -9.79
CA GLN A 248 -9.71 -12.06 -10.34
C GLN A 248 -9.86 -12.87 -11.64
N GLY A 249 -8.84 -13.65 -12.02
CA GLY A 249 -8.84 -14.46 -13.23
C GLY A 249 -8.81 -13.66 -14.53
N HIS A 250 -8.35 -12.39 -14.52
CA HIS A 250 -8.30 -11.58 -15.74
C HIS A 250 -7.17 -11.99 -16.71
N GLY A 251 -6.12 -12.62 -16.21
CA GLY A 251 -4.93 -12.95 -16.97
C GLY A 251 -3.71 -13.20 -16.09
N LEU A 252 -2.59 -13.49 -16.75
CA LEU A 252 -1.29 -13.69 -16.13
C LEU A 252 -0.23 -12.85 -16.83
N LEU A 253 0.74 -12.37 -16.05
CA LEU A 253 1.92 -11.69 -16.55
C LEU A 253 3.07 -12.70 -16.58
N HIS A 254 3.50 -13.05 -17.79
CA HIS A 254 4.65 -13.94 -18.00
C HIS A 254 5.93 -13.09 -18.08
N GLN A 255 6.85 -13.29 -17.14
CA GLN A 255 8.15 -12.61 -17.10
C GLN A 255 9.27 -13.63 -17.29
N PRO A 256 10.12 -13.52 -18.33
CA PRO A 256 11.27 -14.40 -18.48
C PRO A 256 12.31 -14.12 -17.39
N GLU A 257 13.02 -15.17 -16.95
CA GLU A 257 14.13 -15.03 -15.98
C GLU A 257 15.28 -14.20 -16.58
N TRP A 258 15.61 -14.43 -17.85
CA TRP A 258 16.70 -13.77 -18.55
C TRP A 258 16.18 -12.83 -19.64
N ARG A 259 16.60 -11.57 -19.57
CA ARG A 259 16.29 -10.55 -20.57
C ARG A 259 17.49 -10.41 -21.51
N THR A 260 17.59 -11.30 -22.51
CA THR A 260 18.52 -11.08 -23.63
C THR A 260 17.73 -10.53 -24.82
N SER A 261 18.40 -9.89 -25.77
CA SER A 261 17.78 -9.32 -26.98
C SER A 261 17.06 -10.35 -27.88
N TRP A 262 17.17 -11.65 -27.56
CA TRP A 262 16.57 -12.77 -28.29
C TRP A 262 15.39 -13.41 -27.55
N PHE A 263 15.19 -13.12 -26.26
CA PHE A 263 14.06 -13.62 -25.48
C PHE A 263 12.93 -12.59 -25.41
N GLU A 264 11.68 -13.06 -25.46
CA GLU A 264 10.48 -12.22 -25.44
C GLU A 264 10.44 -11.29 -24.22
N ASN A 265 10.00 -10.05 -24.40
CA ASN A 265 9.71 -9.16 -23.27
C ASN A 265 8.59 -9.72 -22.39
N ALA A 266 8.49 -9.23 -21.14
CA ALA A 266 7.37 -9.57 -20.27
C ALA A 266 6.03 -9.34 -20.99
N ARG A 267 5.18 -10.37 -21.06
CA ARG A 267 3.95 -10.37 -21.86
C ARG A 267 2.71 -10.63 -21.00
N TRP A 268 1.64 -9.89 -21.26
CA TRP A 268 0.35 -10.17 -20.63
C TRP A 268 -0.42 -11.20 -21.46
N VAL A 269 -0.80 -12.31 -20.83
CA VAL A 269 -1.65 -13.33 -21.42
C VAL A 269 -3.02 -13.22 -20.79
N GLN A 270 -4.01 -12.87 -21.59
CA GLN A 270 -5.39 -12.79 -21.14
C GLN A 270 -5.97 -14.20 -21.00
N LEU A 271 -6.57 -14.49 -19.85
CA LEU A 271 -7.26 -15.76 -19.61
C LEU A 271 -8.70 -15.70 -20.12
N ASP A 272 -9.19 -16.84 -20.60
CA ASP A 272 -10.57 -16.99 -21.05
C ASP A 272 -11.58 -16.84 -19.90
N ARG A 273 -12.85 -16.57 -20.25
CA ARG A 273 -13.90 -16.32 -19.26
C ARG A 273 -14.12 -17.49 -18.29
N THR A 274 -13.88 -18.71 -18.73
CA THR A 274 -14.00 -19.94 -17.93
C THR A 274 -13.10 -19.92 -16.71
N TRP A 275 -11.91 -19.31 -16.80
CA TRP A 275 -10.98 -19.20 -15.67
C TRP A 275 -11.52 -18.32 -14.54
N ARG A 276 -12.41 -17.36 -14.83
CA ARG A 276 -12.97 -16.48 -13.79
C ARG A 276 -13.84 -17.24 -12.80
N GLU A 277 -14.40 -18.37 -13.18
CA GLU A 277 -15.21 -19.20 -12.30
C GLU A 277 -14.36 -19.84 -11.20
N LEU A 278 -13.09 -20.15 -11.48
CA LEU A 278 -12.15 -20.70 -10.50
C LEU A 278 -11.73 -19.69 -9.43
N PHE A 279 -11.82 -18.38 -9.73
CA PHE A 279 -11.42 -17.29 -8.83
C PHE A 279 -12.61 -16.52 -8.23
N ARG A 280 -13.84 -17.04 -8.41
CA ARG A 280 -15.05 -16.52 -7.76
C ARG A 280 -15.25 -17.26 -6.44
N ASP A 281 -14.57 -16.78 -5.40
CA ASP A 281 -14.90 -17.08 -4.00
C ASP A 281 -15.93 -16.07 -3.46
#